data_AF-R4M1X8-F1
#
_entry.id   AF-R4M1X8-F1
#
_cell.length_a   1.000
_cell.length_b   1.000
_cell.length_c   1.000
_cell.angle_alpha   90.00
_cell.angle_beta   90.00
_cell.angle_gamma   90.00
#
_symmetry.space_group_name_H-M   'P 1'
#
loop_
_entity.id
_entity.type
_entity.pdbx_description
1 polymer ?
#
loop_
_entity_poly.entity_id
_entity_poly.type
_entity_poly.pdbx_seq_one_letter_code
_entity_poly.pdbx_strand_id
1 'polypeptide(L)'
;MEVVVGPALDTLPTLAGGPFDLVFIDADKENNVAYIQWAIRLARRGAVIVVDNVIRGGGILAESDDADAVAARRTLQMMGEHPGLDATAIQTVGRKGWDGFALALVR
;
A
#
# COMPACT_ATOMS: atom_id res chain seq x y z
N MET A 1 -16.03 -7.67 13.75
CA MET A 1 -15.41 -7.65 12.42
C MET A 1 -16.50 -7.29 11.44
N GLU A 2 -16.30 -6.23 10.68
CA GLU A 2 -17.21 -5.82 9.60
C GLU A 2 -16.56 -6.18 8.27
N VAL A 3 -17.36 -6.65 7.32
CA VAL A 3 -16.91 -6.97 5.96
C VAL A 3 -17.81 -6.21 5.01
N VAL A 4 -17.22 -5.26 4.27
CA VAL A 4 -17.89 -4.51 3.22
C VAL A 4 -17.56 -5.18 1.89
N VAL A 5 -18.59 -5.60 1.16
CA VAL A 5 -18.42 -6.32 -0.11
C VAL A 5 -18.61 -5.37 -1.29
N GLY A 6 -17.61 -5.30 -2.15
CA GLY A 6 -17.62 -4.49 -3.38
C GLY A 6 -16.21 -4.06 -3.78
N PRO A 7 -16.05 -3.39 -4.93
CA PRO A 7 -14.78 -2.78 -5.30
C PRO A 7 -14.30 -1.83 -4.20
N ALA A 8 -13.03 -1.90 -3.84
CA ALA A 8 -12.48 -1.10 -2.75
C ALA A 8 -12.65 0.41 -3.01
N LEU A 9 -12.41 0.88 -4.23
CA LEU A 9 -12.58 2.30 -4.57
C LEU A 9 -14.03 2.81 -4.48
N ASP A 10 -15.01 1.92 -4.62
CA ASP A 10 -16.44 2.27 -4.48
C ASP A 10 -16.88 2.27 -3.01
N THR A 11 -16.20 1.48 -2.17
CA THR A 11 -16.58 1.25 -0.77
C THR A 11 -15.78 2.08 0.23
N LEU A 12 -14.52 2.43 -0.07
CA LEU A 12 -13.69 3.32 0.76
C LEU A 12 -14.39 4.66 1.11
N PRO A 13 -15.14 5.31 0.19
CA PRO A 13 -15.87 6.54 0.52
C PRO A 13 -17.01 6.36 1.54
N THR A 14 -17.50 5.14 1.74
CA THR A 14 -18.67 4.85 2.61
C THR A 14 -18.28 4.43 4.02
N LEU A 15 -16.98 4.24 4.30
CA LEU A 15 -16.49 3.80 5.60
C LEU A 15 -16.76 4.86 6.68
N ALA A 16 -17.63 4.53 7.65
CA ALA A 16 -18.03 5.42 8.74
C ALA A 16 -17.20 5.26 10.04
N GLY A 17 -16.08 4.53 9.99
CA GLY A 17 -15.30 4.13 11.17
C GLY A 17 -13.95 4.84 11.37
N GLY A 18 -13.67 5.89 10.61
CA GLY A 18 -12.41 6.63 10.70
C GLY A 18 -12.37 7.67 11.84
N PRO A 19 -11.17 8.18 12.21
CA PRO A 19 -9.90 7.88 11.56
C PRO A 19 -9.26 6.56 12.01
N PHE A 20 -8.66 5.82 11.08
CA PHE A 20 -7.99 4.55 11.38
C PHE A 20 -6.57 4.76 11.92
N ASP A 21 -6.17 3.90 12.87
CA ASP A 21 -4.82 3.85 13.44
C ASP A 21 -3.83 3.03 12.59
N LEU A 22 -4.35 2.06 11.85
CA LEU A 22 -3.61 1.13 11.02
C LEU A 22 -4.42 0.85 9.75
N VAL A 23 -3.76 0.91 8.59
CA VAL A 23 -4.32 0.50 7.30
C VAL A 23 -3.40 -0.53 6.66
N PHE A 24 -3.96 -1.68 6.28
CA PHE A 24 -3.24 -2.74 5.57
C PHE A 24 -3.79 -2.87 4.16
N ILE A 25 -2.94 -2.68 3.15
CA ILE A 25 -3.30 -2.70 1.73
C ILE A 25 -2.68 -3.95 1.10
N ASP A 26 -3.55 -4.91 0.79
CA ASP A 26 -3.20 -6.14 0.06
C ASP A 26 -4.33 -6.52 -0.91
N ALA A 27 -4.53 -5.65 -1.89
CA ALA A 27 -5.54 -5.80 -2.93
C ALA A 27 -4.88 -5.87 -4.31
N ASP A 28 -5.62 -5.56 -5.37
CA ASP A 28 -5.12 -5.42 -6.72
C ASP A 28 -4.09 -4.27 -6.81
N LYS A 29 -2.90 -4.59 -7.32
CA LYS A 29 -1.73 -3.71 -7.20
C LYS A 29 -1.85 -2.45 -8.06
N GLU A 30 -2.59 -2.54 -9.16
CA GLU A 30 -2.87 -1.44 -10.10
C GLU A 30 -3.46 -0.20 -9.41
N ASN A 31 -4.27 -0.41 -8.38
CA ASN A 31 -4.95 0.65 -7.64
C ASN A 31 -4.24 1.06 -6.33
N ASN A 32 -3.07 0.49 -6.01
CA ASN A 32 -2.36 0.77 -4.76
C ASN A 32 -2.16 2.27 -4.48
N VAL A 33 -1.84 3.07 -5.50
CA VAL A 33 -1.68 4.52 -5.32
C VAL A 33 -2.98 5.17 -4.84
N ALA A 34 -4.11 4.80 -5.42
CA ALA A 34 -5.42 5.31 -5.00
C ALA A 34 -5.78 4.80 -3.59
N TYR A 35 -5.46 3.54 -3.27
CA TYR A 35 -5.67 2.98 -1.94
C TYR A 35 -4.87 3.72 -0.86
N ILE A 36 -3.62 4.09 -1.14
CA ILE A 36 -2.79 4.86 -0.19
C ILE A 36 -3.34 6.27 -0.02
N GLN A 37 -3.81 6.93 -1.09
CA GLN A 37 -4.46 8.24 -0.95
C GLN A 37 -5.71 8.18 -0.06
N TRP A 38 -6.52 7.14 -0.22
CA TRP A 38 -7.65 6.89 0.68
C TRP A 38 -7.20 6.56 2.10
N ALA A 39 -6.15 5.76 2.27
CA ALA A 39 -5.58 5.45 3.57
C ALA A 39 -5.14 6.73 4.29
N ILE A 40 -4.45 7.65 3.62
CA ILE A 40 -4.05 8.95 4.19
C ILE A 40 -5.28 9.77 4.59
N ARG A 41 -6.32 9.80 3.76
CA ARG A 41 -7.56 10.54 4.02
C ARG A 41 -8.35 9.99 5.21
N LEU A 42 -8.37 8.67 5.34
CA LEU A 42 -9.17 7.96 6.34
C LEU A 42 -8.39 7.67 7.62
N ALA A 43 -7.08 7.93 7.65
CA ALA A 43 -6.23 7.72 8.82
C ALA A 43 -5.96 9.02 9.58
N ARG A 44 -5.60 8.89 10.85
CA ARG A 44 -5.15 10.04 11.65
C ARG A 44 -3.65 10.26 11.50
N ARG A 45 -3.18 11.44 11.89
CA ARG A 45 -1.74 11.68 12.15
C ARG A 45 -1.22 10.67 13.17
N GLY A 46 -0.05 10.10 12.89
CA GLY A 46 0.58 9.02 13.65
C GLY A 46 0.06 7.61 13.31
N ALA A 47 -0.89 7.47 12.38
CA ALA A 47 -1.34 6.16 11.92
C ALA A 47 -0.28 5.48 11.04
N VAL A 48 -0.37 4.15 10.96
CA VAL A 48 0.54 3.32 10.17
C VAL A 48 -0.18 2.79 8.92
N ILE A 49 0.47 2.90 7.77
CA ILE A 49 0.02 2.30 6.51
C ILE A 49 1.02 1.21 6.13
N VAL A 50 0.53 0.02 5.82
CA VAL A 50 1.31 -1.12 5.33
C VAL A 50 0.81 -1.52 3.95
N VAL A 51 1.71 -1.76 3.00
CA VAL A 51 1.39 -2.24 1.66
C VAL A 51 2.19 -3.51 1.38
N ASP A 52 1.50 -4.62 1.10
CA ASP A 52 2.14 -5.92 0.88
C ASP A 52 2.55 -6.17 -0.59
N ASN A 53 3.52 -7.05 -0.79
CA ASN A 53 4.07 -7.53 -2.06
C ASN A 53 4.73 -6.46 -2.95
N VAL A 54 5.54 -5.60 -2.36
CA VAL A 54 6.19 -4.48 -3.08
C VAL A 54 7.55 -4.82 -3.69
N ILE A 55 8.08 -6.05 -3.50
CA ILE A 55 9.42 -6.44 -3.98
C ILE A 55 9.38 -7.49 -5.09
N ARG A 56 8.39 -8.39 -5.06
CA ARG A 56 8.05 -9.28 -6.19
C ARG A 56 9.24 -10.11 -6.72
N GLY A 57 9.99 -10.75 -5.82
CA GLY A 57 11.17 -11.55 -6.19
C GLY A 57 12.25 -10.74 -6.92
N GLY A 58 12.33 -9.43 -6.67
CA GLY A 58 13.25 -8.52 -7.33
C GLY A 58 12.78 -8.03 -8.69
N GLY A 59 11.61 -8.46 -9.19
CA GLY A 59 11.06 -8.03 -10.49
C GLY A 59 10.88 -6.53 -10.61
N ILE A 60 10.77 -5.81 -9.49
CA ILE A 60 10.73 -4.34 -9.46
C ILE A 60 11.98 -3.68 -10.07
N LEU A 61 13.13 -4.37 -10.12
CA LEU A 61 14.37 -3.85 -10.70
C LEU A 61 14.49 -4.12 -12.20
N ALA A 62 13.66 -5.01 -12.76
CA ALA A 62 13.71 -5.34 -14.17
C ALA A 62 13.08 -4.22 -15.02
N GLU A 63 13.72 -3.91 -16.15
CA GLU A 63 13.09 -3.15 -17.23
C GLU A 63 12.06 -4.06 -17.92
N SER A 64 10.84 -4.05 -17.39
CA SER A 64 9.72 -4.85 -17.87
C SER A 64 8.40 -4.09 -17.78
N ASP A 65 7.51 -4.39 -18.73
CA ASP A 65 6.12 -3.91 -18.76
C ASP A 65 5.16 -4.76 -17.91
N ASP A 66 5.68 -5.62 -17.04
CA ASP A 66 4.88 -6.34 -16.05
C ASP A 66 4.10 -5.34 -15.18
N ALA A 67 2.77 -5.41 -15.27
CA ALA A 67 1.89 -4.42 -14.68
C ALA A 67 2.07 -4.30 -13.17
N ASP A 68 2.28 -5.43 -12.49
CA ASP A 68 2.50 -5.47 -11.04
C ASP A 68 3.85 -4.88 -10.64
N ALA A 69 4.93 -5.17 -11.37
CA ALA A 69 6.24 -4.55 -11.13
C ALA A 69 6.18 -3.04 -11.34
N VAL A 70 5.49 -2.58 -12.38
CA VAL A 70 5.24 -1.15 -12.63
C VAL A 70 4.43 -0.52 -11.49
N ALA A 71 3.37 -1.19 -11.05
CA ALA A 71 2.52 -0.72 -9.96
C ALA A 71 3.28 -0.65 -8.62
N ALA A 72 4.10 -1.66 -8.31
CA ALA A 72 4.96 -1.68 -7.12
C ALA A 72 5.97 -0.52 -7.13
N ARG A 73 6.64 -0.28 -8.27
CA ARG A 73 7.55 0.89 -8.44
C ARG A 73 6.82 2.21 -8.20
N ARG A 74 5.67 2.41 -8.85
CA ARG A 74 4.84 3.63 -8.67
C ARG A 74 4.39 3.81 -7.23
N THR A 75 4.05 2.71 -6.57
CA THR A 75 3.65 2.69 -5.15
C THR A 75 4.79 3.17 -4.26
N LEU A 76 5.96 2.56 -4.38
CA LEU A 76 7.15 2.92 -3.59
C LEU A 76 7.60 4.36 -3.86
N GLN A 77 7.60 4.77 -5.13
CA GLN A 77 7.94 6.13 -5.52
C GLN A 77 6.98 7.14 -4.89
N MET A 78 5.66 6.93 -5.04
CA MET A 78 4.67 7.82 -4.45
C MET A 78 4.81 7.89 -2.93
N MET A 79 4.98 6.75 -2.24
CA MET A 79 5.16 6.75 -0.78
C MET A 79 6.42 7.49 -0.34
N GLY A 80 7.53 7.36 -1.09
CA GLY A 80 8.79 8.03 -0.78
C GLY A 80 8.79 9.53 -1.10
N GLU A 81 8.00 9.97 -2.07
CA GLU A 81 7.87 11.39 -2.46
C GLU A 81 6.75 12.13 -1.71
N HIS A 82 5.82 11.41 -1.07
CA HIS A 82 4.64 12.02 -0.46
C HIS A 82 5.01 12.79 0.83
N PRO A 83 4.76 14.11 0.91
CA PRO A 83 5.17 14.91 2.06
C PRO A 83 4.41 14.56 3.34
N GLY A 84 3.25 13.92 3.26
CA GLY A 84 2.50 13.46 4.43
C GLY A 84 2.99 12.14 5.03
N LEU A 85 4.02 11.50 4.48
CA LEU A 85 4.45 10.16 4.88
C LEU A 85 5.94 10.13 5.26
N ASP A 86 6.26 9.41 6.33
CA ASP A 86 7.61 8.91 6.58
C ASP A 86 7.62 7.41 6.24
N ALA A 87 8.21 7.06 5.10
CA ALA A 87 8.08 5.73 4.50
C ALA A 87 9.40 4.95 4.45
N THR A 88 9.29 3.63 4.53
CA THR A 88 10.37 2.68 4.28
C THR A 88 9.81 1.40 3.65
N ALA A 89 10.69 0.52 3.17
CA ALA A 89 10.32 -0.80 2.67
C ALA A 89 11.26 -1.85 3.25
N ILE A 90 10.71 -3.00 3.61
CA ILE A 90 11.44 -4.10 4.25
C ILE A 90 11.30 -5.33 3.35
N GLN A 91 12.43 -5.82 2.87
CA GLN A 91 12.49 -7.09 2.14
C GLN A 91 12.37 -8.26 3.11
N THR A 92 11.63 -9.29 2.71
CA THR A 92 11.44 -10.51 3.50
C THR A 92 11.71 -11.74 2.66
N VAL A 93 12.19 -12.80 3.32
CA VAL A 93 12.34 -14.12 2.72
C VAL A 93 11.70 -15.16 3.62
N GLY A 94 11.17 -16.23 3.04
CA GLY A 94 10.59 -17.32 3.81
C GLY A 94 9.87 -18.33 2.93
N ARG A 95 8.89 -19.04 3.50
CA ARG A 95 8.13 -20.08 2.79
C ARG A 95 7.41 -19.57 1.54
N LYS A 96 7.08 -18.27 1.49
CA LYS A 96 6.43 -17.60 0.36
C LYS A 96 7.42 -17.13 -0.73
N GLY A 97 8.72 -17.39 -0.57
CA GLY A 97 9.76 -16.89 -1.46
C GLY A 97 10.35 -15.57 -0.99
N TRP A 98 10.87 -14.77 -1.92
CA TRP A 98 11.42 -13.44 -1.68
C TRP A 98 10.42 -12.36 -2.08
N ASP A 99 10.07 -11.51 -1.13
CA ASP A 99 9.20 -10.37 -1.35
C ASP A 99 9.54 -9.24 -0.36
N GLY A 100 8.57 -8.41 -0.01
CA GLY A 100 8.66 -7.40 1.03
C GLY A 100 7.39 -6.56 1.11
N PHE A 101 7.33 -5.72 2.14
CA PHE A 101 6.23 -4.78 2.35
C PHE A 101 6.77 -3.36 2.51
N ALA A 102 5.96 -2.38 2.12
CA ALA A 102 6.19 -0.97 2.43
C ALA A 102 5.46 -0.61 3.73
N LEU A 103 6.06 0.28 4.51
CA LEU A 103 5.55 0.80 5.76
C LEU A 103 5.65 2.31 5.74
N ALA A 104 4.59 3.02 6.11
CA ALA A 104 4.64 4.47 6.27
C ALA A 104 3.93 4.93 7.55
N LEU A 105 4.50 5.93 8.20
CA LEU A 105 3.85 6.69 9.26
C LEU A 105 3.19 7.93 8.64
N VAL A 106 1.90 8.15 8.92
CA VAL A 106 1.19 9.37 8.51
C VAL A 106 1.65 10.51 9.41
N ARG A 107 2.23 11.56 8.83
CA ARG A 107 2.72 12.71 9.59
C ARG A 107 1.59 13.57 10.10
#